data_AF-A0A9Q6IKT6-F1
#
_entry.id   AF-A0A9Q6IKT6-F1
#
_cell.length_a   1.000
_cell.length_b   1.000
_cell.length_c   1.000
_cell.angle_alpha   90.00
_cell.angle_beta   90.00
_cell.angle_gamma   90.00
#
_symmetry.space_group_name_H-M   'P 1'
#
loop_
_entity.id
_entity.type
_entity.pdbx_description
1 polymer ?
#
loop_
_entity_poly.entity_id
_entity_poly.type
_entity_poly.pdbx_seq_one_letter_code
_entity_poly.pdbx_strand_id
1 'polypeptide(L)'
;MKTRYLLLLPLLLWLTGCKEDFATLHFQDSVRSDPKAGPQFSDQLVHEAYKQSIYTALSAQGLDPDAIALERDKEDDKVIHLRLVDYSLSPEQRGRLKAVFEQVTDARKASSMNLHLELDNARASVNPSGPSGLPDSIDATLKFDPAFEMLLDRSYDDSLRAIVNRSEIEGPVSCKITAHLTMPTRLKLIGYEALEQDNSERGLISLLTRSGSIAKVPLKVHFDDPDLNRHMQQKTIQAWPSSSKSTQPAPVPLDEFAIVIGSIGVQTLTSALPFDTRKDELQALCEQKMQTLGRPFTFQIGRTLDRLTRVDYR
;
A
#
# COMPACT_ATOMS: atom_id res chain seq x y z
N MET A 1 22.54 46.45 59.94
CA MET A 1 23.03 45.08 59.69
C MET A 1 21.80 44.22 59.44
N LYS A 2 21.22 44.17 58.24
CA LYS A 2 21.57 43.37 57.04
C LYS A 2 21.78 41.87 57.31
N THR A 3 20.67 41.13 57.41
CA THR A 3 20.65 39.69 57.12
C THR A 3 19.24 39.20 56.78
N ARG A 4 19.16 38.27 55.81
CA ARG A 4 18.05 37.36 55.45
C ARG A 4 17.03 37.83 54.40
N TYR A 5 17.48 37.92 53.16
CA TYR A 5 16.68 37.55 51.97
C TYR A 5 17.63 36.96 50.94
N LEU A 6 17.97 35.66 51.05
CA LEU A 6 18.79 34.95 50.06
C LEU A 6 18.79 33.44 50.33
N LEU A 7 17.61 32.83 50.36
CA LEU A 7 17.48 31.37 50.50
C LEU A 7 16.26 30.77 49.77
N LEU A 8 15.74 31.46 48.74
CA LEU A 8 14.65 30.96 47.90
C LEU A 8 15.03 30.78 46.42
N LEU A 9 16.26 31.12 46.02
CA LEU A 9 16.70 30.99 44.63
C LEU A 9 17.06 29.56 44.15
N PRO A 10 17.50 28.59 44.99
CA PRO A 10 17.90 27.28 44.45
C PRO A 10 16.70 26.34 44.22
N LEU A 11 15.51 26.65 44.75
CA LEU A 11 14.30 25.83 44.55
C LEU A 11 13.57 26.15 43.24
N LEU A 12 13.80 27.33 42.64
CA LEU A 12 13.19 27.74 41.37
C LEU A 12 13.93 27.21 40.13
N LEU A 13 15.16 26.71 40.30
CA LEU A 13 15.96 26.11 39.21
C LEU A 13 15.71 24.61 39.00
N TRP A 14 14.87 23.98 39.82
CA TRP A 14 14.41 22.59 39.64
C TRP A 14 13.01 22.50 39.00
N LEU A 15 12.48 23.63 38.51
CA LEU A 15 11.19 23.72 37.79
C LEU A 15 11.36 23.85 36.27
N THR A 16 12.56 23.67 35.72
CA THR A 16 12.68 23.32 34.30
C THR A 16 12.27 21.86 34.15
N GLY A 17 10.96 21.61 34.16
CA GLY A 17 10.42 20.31 33.77
C GLY A 17 10.98 19.98 32.39
N CYS A 18 11.86 18.98 32.32
CA CYS A 18 12.26 18.39 31.07
C CYS A 18 10.97 17.94 30.39
N LYS A 19 10.58 18.64 29.32
CA LYS A 19 9.52 18.20 28.43
C LYS A 19 10.05 16.97 27.70
N GLU A 20 10.01 15.82 28.37
CA GLU A 20 10.48 14.56 27.80
C GLU A 20 9.45 14.05 26.80
N ASP A 21 9.93 13.66 25.62
CA ASP A 21 9.12 12.96 24.64
C ASP A 21 8.66 11.62 25.24
N PHE A 22 7.38 11.31 25.11
CA PHE A 22 6.83 10.01 25.50
C PHE A 22 7.27 8.92 24.51
N ALA A 23 7.26 9.25 23.22
CA ALA A 23 7.66 8.34 22.17
C ALA A 23 8.21 9.10 20.95
N THR A 24 9.10 8.43 20.22
CA THR A 24 9.57 8.84 18.90
C THR A 24 9.02 7.86 17.86
N LEU A 25 8.27 8.40 16.90
CA LEU A 25 7.58 7.65 15.85
C LEU A 25 8.36 7.76 14.53
N HIS A 26 8.75 6.63 13.94
CA HIS A 26 9.52 6.57 12.70
C HIS A 26 8.67 6.12 11.52
N PHE A 27 8.56 6.93 10.48
CA PHE A 27 7.74 6.67 9.30
C PHE A 27 8.58 6.25 8.09
N GLN A 28 7.96 5.55 7.14
CA GLN A 28 8.61 5.14 5.90
C GLN A 28 8.94 6.34 4.99
N ASP A 29 8.04 7.32 4.94
CA ASP A 29 8.14 8.53 4.11
C ASP A 29 8.21 9.79 4.95
N SER A 30 8.53 10.90 4.28
CA SER A 30 8.51 12.23 4.87
C SER A 30 7.14 12.54 5.49
N VAL A 31 7.18 13.02 6.73
CA VAL A 31 6.04 13.54 7.50
C VAL A 31 5.98 15.07 7.46
N ARG A 32 6.83 15.71 6.65
CA ARG A 32 6.89 17.17 6.52
C ARG A 32 5.61 17.73 5.87
N SER A 33 5.13 18.84 6.40
CA SER A 33 4.02 19.60 5.79
C SER A 33 4.33 20.04 4.34
N ASP A 34 3.33 19.99 3.47
CA ASP A 34 3.47 20.41 2.06
C ASP A 34 3.79 21.91 1.97
N PRO A 35 4.87 22.32 1.27
CA PRO A 35 5.15 23.73 0.99
C PRO A 35 3.98 24.50 0.37
N LYS A 36 3.07 23.81 -0.33
CA LYS A 36 1.87 24.38 -0.94
C LYS A 36 0.73 24.61 0.06
N ALA A 37 0.85 24.18 1.32
CA ALA A 37 -0.16 24.37 2.37
C ALA A 37 -0.30 25.84 2.84
N GLY A 38 0.43 26.78 2.23
CA GLY A 38 0.27 28.21 2.47
C GLY A 38 1.11 28.75 3.64
N PRO A 39 0.75 29.91 4.22
CA PRO A 39 1.60 30.67 5.15
C PRO A 39 1.82 29.99 6.51
N GLN A 40 1.21 28.82 6.76
CA GLN A 40 1.45 27.99 7.93
C GLN A 40 2.59 26.98 7.72
N PHE A 41 3.37 27.08 6.64
CA PHE A 41 4.58 26.31 6.46
C PHE A 41 5.60 26.64 7.57
N SER A 42 5.92 25.65 8.39
CA SER A 42 7.07 25.67 9.29
C SER A 42 7.75 24.33 9.16
N ASP A 43 9.08 24.33 9.12
CA ASP A 43 9.85 23.10 9.02
C ASP A 43 9.51 22.14 10.18
N GLN A 44 9.04 22.61 11.34
CA GLN A 44 8.74 21.73 12.48
C GLN A 44 7.34 21.13 12.48
N LEU A 45 6.48 21.49 11.51
CA LEU A 45 5.10 21.01 11.47
C LEU A 45 4.99 19.65 10.78
N VAL A 46 4.27 18.77 11.46
CA VAL A 46 3.80 17.49 10.92
C VAL A 46 2.75 17.76 9.85
N HIS A 47 2.81 17.02 8.75
CA HIS A 47 1.81 17.06 7.69
C HIS A 47 0.41 16.71 8.23
N GLU A 48 -0.60 17.50 7.88
CA GLU A 48 -1.93 17.41 8.51
C GLU A 48 -2.59 16.04 8.36
N ALA A 49 -2.41 15.37 7.21
CA ALA A 49 -2.89 13.99 7.02
C ALA A 49 -2.34 12.99 8.07
N TYR A 50 -1.05 13.06 8.43
CA TYR A 50 -0.48 12.20 9.47
C TYR A 50 -1.04 12.55 10.85
N LYS A 51 -1.13 13.84 11.17
CA LYS A 51 -1.71 14.32 12.43
C LYS A 51 -3.15 13.85 12.59
N GLN A 52 -3.98 14.03 11.57
CA GLN A 52 -5.37 13.62 11.58
C GLN A 52 -5.52 12.09 11.67
N SER A 53 -4.64 11.34 10.99
CA SER A 53 -4.63 9.88 11.08
C SER A 53 -4.27 9.38 12.49
N ILE A 54 -3.27 10.00 13.13
CA ILE A 54 -2.91 9.71 14.53
C ILE A 54 -4.09 10.04 15.44
N TYR A 55 -4.64 11.25 15.37
CA TYR A 55 -5.72 11.71 16.24
C TYR A 55 -6.99 10.86 16.10
N THR A 56 -7.31 10.43 14.88
CA THR A 56 -8.44 9.51 14.64
C THR A 56 -8.21 8.17 15.34
N ALA A 57 -6.99 7.63 15.25
CA ALA A 57 -6.64 6.37 15.92
C ALA A 57 -6.69 6.48 17.45
N LEU A 58 -6.25 7.60 18.01
CA LEU A 58 -6.32 7.88 19.45
C LEU A 58 -7.77 8.01 19.92
N SER A 59 -8.57 8.80 19.20
CA SER A 59 -9.99 9.01 19.52
C SER A 59 -10.77 7.70 19.48
N ALA A 60 -10.46 6.81 18.54
CA ALA A 60 -11.07 5.48 18.44
C ALA A 60 -10.80 4.59 19.68
N GLN A 61 -9.75 4.88 20.44
CA GLN A 61 -9.43 4.24 21.72
C GLN A 61 -9.90 5.05 22.95
N GLY A 62 -10.71 6.09 22.74
CA GLY A 62 -11.21 6.97 23.80
C GLY A 62 -10.11 7.83 24.44
N LEU A 63 -9.02 8.10 23.72
CA LEU A 63 -7.97 9.02 24.14
C LEU A 63 -8.24 10.41 23.56
N ASP A 64 -8.06 11.43 24.38
CA ASP A 64 -8.17 12.82 23.97
C ASP A 64 -6.94 13.21 23.11
N PRO A 65 -7.11 13.59 21.83
CA PRO A 65 -6.00 14.04 20.99
C PRO A 65 -5.27 15.28 21.53
N ASP A 66 -5.95 16.14 22.29
CA ASP A 66 -5.37 17.36 22.84
C ASP A 66 -4.46 17.07 24.06
N ALA A 67 -4.49 15.85 24.59
CA ALA A 67 -3.58 15.39 25.63
C ALA A 67 -2.15 15.11 25.11
N ILE A 68 -1.94 15.19 23.79
CA ILE A 68 -0.63 14.97 23.17
C ILE A 68 -0.22 16.13 22.26
N ALA A 69 1.08 16.39 22.19
CA ALA A 69 1.67 17.28 21.21
C ALA A 69 2.53 16.48 20.23
N LEU A 70 2.39 16.78 18.94
CA LEU A 70 3.14 16.18 17.86
C LEU A 70 4.05 17.23 17.23
N GLU A 71 5.35 16.94 17.20
CA GLU A 71 6.35 17.80 16.55
C GLU A 71 7.20 16.95 15.62
N ARG A 72 7.50 17.46 14.43
CA ARG A 72 8.46 16.79 13.55
C ARG A 72 9.87 16.96 14.14
N ASP A 73 10.71 15.94 14.01
CA ASP A 73 12.14 16.10 14.27
C ASP A 73 12.73 17.21 13.38
N LYS A 74 13.78 17.90 13.82
CA LYS A 74 14.36 19.01 13.05
C LYS A 74 15.27 18.52 11.92
N GLU A 75 15.95 17.41 12.14
CA GLU A 75 17.01 16.86 11.29
C GLU A 75 16.49 15.72 10.41
N ASP A 76 15.54 14.93 10.92
CA ASP A 76 14.91 13.83 10.18
C ASP A 76 13.46 14.19 9.79
N ASP A 77 13.19 14.18 8.48
CA ASP A 77 11.87 14.53 7.96
C ASP A 77 10.85 13.38 8.02
N LYS A 78 11.25 12.20 8.51
CA LYS A 78 10.41 11.01 8.69
C LYS A 78 10.06 10.71 10.14
N VAL A 79 10.45 11.59 11.07
CA VAL A 79 10.29 11.37 12.51
C VAL A 79 9.30 12.35 13.12
N ILE A 80 8.42 11.82 13.97
CA ILE A 80 7.51 12.61 14.83
C ILE A 80 7.85 12.31 16.29
N HIS A 81 8.09 13.36 17.07
CA HIS A 81 8.15 13.29 18.53
C HIS A 81 6.76 13.50 19.11
N LEU A 82 6.33 12.57 19.95
CA LEU A 82 5.08 12.63 20.69
C LEU A 82 5.35 12.98 22.15
N ARG A 83 4.77 14.07 22.62
CA ARG A 83 4.83 14.52 24.02
C ARG A 83 3.46 14.45 24.67
N LEU A 84 3.43 14.19 25.98
CA LEU A 84 2.21 14.31 26.77
C LEU A 84 2.06 15.76 27.25
N VAL A 85 0.87 16.33 27.08
CA VAL A 85 0.54 17.64 27.64
C VAL A 85 0.23 17.46 29.13
N ASP A 86 1.01 18.10 30.00
CA ASP A 86 0.81 18.23 31.45
C ASP A 86 0.60 16.92 32.25
N TYR A 87 1.23 15.81 31.82
CA TYR A 87 1.03 14.47 32.41
C TYR A 87 -0.44 14.02 32.50
N SER A 88 -1.31 14.63 31.68
CA SER A 88 -2.78 14.47 31.70
C SER A 88 -3.26 13.03 31.52
N LEU A 89 -2.45 12.17 30.88
CA LEU A 89 -2.79 10.76 30.72
C LEU A 89 -2.45 9.95 31.97
N SER A 90 -3.45 9.25 32.50
CA SER A 90 -3.30 8.22 33.53
C SER A 90 -2.41 7.06 33.04
N PRO A 91 -1.84 6.24 33.94
CA PRO A 91 -1.05 5.08 33.54
C PRO A 91 -1.79 4.13 32.58
N GLU A 92 -3.09 3.94 32.79
CA GLU A 92 -3.96 3.14 31.92
C GLU A 92 -4.11 3.76 30.53
N GLN A 93 -4.31 5.08 30.45
CA GLN A 93 -4.38 5.81 29.18
C GLN A 93 -3.04 5.78 28.43
N ARG A 94 -1.91 5.88 29.13
CA ARG A 94 -0.57 5.71 28.53
C ARG A 94 -0.38 4.29 27.98
N GLY A 95 -0.89 3.28 28.68
CA GLY A 95 -0.93 1.90 28.19
C GLY A 95 -1.75 1.77 26.89
N ARG A 96 -2.94 2.38 26.83
CA ARG A 96 -3.76 2.43 25.61
C ARG A 96 -3.06 3.17 24.47
N LEU A 97 -2.42 4.30 24.76
CA LEU A 97 -1.66 5.08 23.78
C LEU A 97 -0.54 4.25 23.15
N LYS A 98 0.23 3.54 23.98
CA LYS A 98 1.27 2.61 23.53
C LYS A 98 0.69 1.48 22.67
N ALA A 99 -0.43 0.90 23.10
CA ALA A 99 -1.09 -0.18 22.36
C ALA A 99 -1.54 0.24 20.94
N VAL A 100 -1.98 1.51 20.74
CA VAL A 100 -2.34 2.03 19.40
C VAL A 100 -1.19 1.87 18.42
N PHE A 101 0.02 2.27 18.81
CA PHE A 101 1.17 2.22 17.92
C PHE A 101 1.74 0.82 17.79
N GLU A 102 1.76 0.04 18.86
CA GLU A 102 2.18 -1.37 18.83
C GLU A 102 1.29 -2.16 17.86
N GLN A 103 -0.02 -1.98 17.91
CA GLN A 103 -0.97 -2.62 17.00
C GLN A 103 -0.67 -2.31 15.53
N VAL A 104 -0.24 -1.08 15.21
CA VAL A 104 0.14 -0.70 13.84
C VAL A 104 1.42 -1.43 13.43
N THR A 105 2.47 -1.39 14.27
CA THR A 105 3.74 -2.03 13.94
C THR A 105 3.62 -3.56 13.88
N ASP A 106 2.77 -4.17 14.69
CA ASP A 106 2.55 -5.61 14.69
C ASP A 106 1.69 -6.05 13.51
N ALA A 107 0.65 -5.28 13.15
CA ALA A 107 -0.10 -5.53 11.92
C ALA A 107 0.80 -5.42 10.68
N ARG A 108 1.74 -4.48 10.66
CA ARG A 108 2.72 -4.34 9.58
C ARG A 108 3.66 -5.55 9.50
N LYS A 109 4.14 -6.07 10.64
CA LYS A 109 4.98 -7.29 10.69
C LYS A 109 4.21 -8.54 10.28
N ALA A 110 2.93 -8.61 10.61
CA ALA A 110 2.06 -9.72 10.27
C ALA A 110 1.61 -9.70 8.79
N SER A 111 1.64 -8.53 8.15
CA SER A 111 1.29 -8.40 6.73
C SER A 111 2.34 -9.07 5.85
N SER A 112 1.86 -9.81 4.87
CA SER A 112 2.68 -10.59 3.95
C SER A 112 2.22 -10.37 2.52
N MET A 113 3.17 -10.23 1.62
CA MET A 113 2.91 -10.21 0.18
C MET A 113 3.26 -11.55 -0.48
N ASN A 114 3.41 -12.59 0.33
CA ASN A 114 3.52 -13.95 -0.15
C ASN A 114 2.15 -14.43 -0.65
N LEU A 115 2.20 -15.24 -1.69
CA LEU A 115 1.04 -15.90 -2.25
C LEU A 115 1.37 -17.32 -2.70
N HIS A 116 0.33 -18.13 -2.74
CA HIS A 116 0.30 -19.44 -3.34
C HIS A 116 -0.45 -19.35 -4.67
N LEU A 117 0.23 -19.77 -5.73
CA LEU A 117 -0.33 -19.95 -7.06
C LEU A 117 -0.77 -21.42 -7.19
N GLU A 118 -2.04 -21.69 -6.89
CA GLU A 118 -2.62 -23.04 -6.97
C GLU A 118 -2.90 -23.39 -8.44
N LEU A 119 -2.34 -24.51 -8.89
CA LEU A 119 -2.39 -24.97 -10.26
C LEU A 119 -3.31 -26.17 -10.40
N ASP A 120 -4.29 -26.08 -11.29
CA ASP A 120 -5.13 -27.23 -11.62
C ASP A 120 -4.47 -28.10 -12.70
N ASN A 121 -3.51 -28.92 -12.26
CA ASN A 121 -2.76 -29.82 -13.15
C ASN A 121 -3.64 -30.83 -13.90
N ALA A 122 -4.81 -31.19 -13.39
CA ALA A 122 -5.74 -32.08 -14.08
C ALA A 122 -6.33 -31.45 -15.36
N ARG A 123 -6.31 -30.11 -15.43
CA ARG A 123 -6.74 -29.33 -16.59
C ARG A 123 -5.58 -28.67 -17.34
N ALA A 124 -4.34 -29.09 -17.07
CA ALA A 124 -3.17 -28.57 -17.76
C ALA A 124 -3.05 -29.10 -19.19
N SER A 125 -2.65 -28.24 -20.11
CA SER A 125 -2.27 -28.57 -21.48
C SER A 125 -0.79 -28.29 -21.69
N VAL A 126 -0.03 -29.29 -22.12
CA VAL A 126 1.44 -29.20 -22.28
C VAL A 126 1.83 -29.32 -23.75
N ASN A 127 2.71 -28.44 -24.21
CA ASN A 127 3.27 -28.45 -25.55
C ASN A 127 4.82 -28.48 -25.50
N PRO A 128 5.48 -29.50 -26.10
CA PRO A 128 4.92 -30.71 -26.70
C PRO A 128 4.20 -31.60 -25.66
N SER A 129 3.27 -32.44 -26.13
CA SER A 129 2.44 -33.28 -25.26
C SER A 129 3.28 -34.16 -24.34
N GLY A 130 2.94 -34.15 -23.05
CA GLY A 130 3.63 -34.87 -22.00
C GLY A 130 3.06 -34.51 -20.62
N PRO A 131 3.60 -35.09 -19.53
CA PRO A 131 3.22 -34.67 -18.19
C PRO A 131 3.64 -33.21 -17.95
N SER A 132 2.82 -32.44 -17.22
CA SER A 132 3.16 -31.04 -16.91
C SER A 132 4.44 -30.96 -16.07
N GLY A 133 4.64 -31.91 -15.15
CA GLY A 133 5.73 -31.89 -14.19
C GLY A 133 5.73 -30.66 -13.29
N LEU A 134 4.61 -29.93 -13.27
CA LEU A 134 4.40 -28.75 -12.44
C LEU A 134 3.96 -29.20 -11.04
N PRO A 135 4.34 -28.46 -9.99
CA PRO A 135 3.75 -28.67 -8.67
C PRO A 135 2.27 -28.26 -8.67
N ASP A 136 1.50 -28.72 -7.69
CA ASP A 136 0.10 -28.30 -7.50
C ASP A 136 -0.01 -26.88 -6.92
N SER A 137 1.06 -26.38 -6.31
CA SER A 137 1.15 -25.01 -5.81
C SER A 137 2.56 -24.46 -6.02
N ILE A 138 2.65 -23.17 -6.35
CA ILE A 138 3.91 -22.43 -6.41
C ILE A 138 3.86 -21.31 -5.38
N ASP A 139 4.79 -21.34 -4.44
CA ASP A 139 5.01 -20.25 -3.51
C ASP A 139 5.71 -19.10 -4.23
N ALA A 140 5.15 -17.90 -4.15
CA ALA A 140 5.70 -16.69 -4.75
C ALA A 140 5.56 -15.51 -3.79
N THR A 141 6.29 -14.44 -4.08
CA THR A 141 6.21 -13.19 -3.31
C THR A 141 6.04 -12.01 -4.25
N LEU A 142 5.11 -11.12 -3.94
CA LEU A 142 5.00 -9.82 -4.60
C LEU A 142 5.90 -8.81 -3.92
N LYS A 143 6.70 -8.11 -4.72
CA LYS A 143 7.39 -6.90 -4.31
C LYS A 143 6.65 -5.73 -4.90
N PHE A 144 6.00 -4.94 -4.06
CA PHE A 144 5.35 -3.71 -4.50
C PHE A 144 6.41 -2.75 -5.05
N ASP A 145 6.23 -2.38 -6.31
CA ASP A 145 6.76 -1.13 -6.85
C ASP A 145 5.53 -0.25 -7.06
N PRO A 146 5.27 0.77 -6.23
CA PRO A 146 4.05 1.57 -6.30
C PRO A 146 4.06 2.48 -7.54
N ALA A 147 4.03 1.89 -8.73
CA ALA A 147 3.71 2.53 -9.98
C ALA A 147 2.20 2.46 -10.15
N PHE A 148 1.56 3.61 -10.03
CA PHE A 148 0.12 3.72 -10.25
C PHE A 148 -0.17 3.63 -11.75
N GLU A 149 -1.08 2.72 -12.10
CA GLU A 149 -1.56 2.58 -13.46
C GLU A 149 -3.09 2.63 -13.49
N MET A 150 -3.59 3.34 -14.50
CA MET A 150 -5.02 3.36 -14.81
C MET A 150 -5.30 2.31 -15.86
N LEU A 151 -6.18 1.37 -15.54
CA LEU A 151 -6.70 0.41 -16.49
C LEU A 151 -8.04 0.92 -17.03
N LEU A 152 -8.07 1.29 -18.30
CA LEU A 152 -9.33 1.56 -18.98
C LEU A 152 -9.92 0.22 -19.44
N ASP A 153 -11.04 -0.19 -18.85
CA ASP A 153 -11.64 -1.50 -19.13
C ASP A 153 -12.36 -1.49 -20.48
N ARG A 154 -11.65 -1.94 -21.53
CA ARG A 154 -12.17 -2.01 -22.90
C ARG A 154 -11.40 -3.00 -23.78
N SER A 155 -11.93 -3.23 -24.98
CA SER A 155 -11.28 -4.06 -25.98
C SER A 155 -9.99 -3.44 -26.51
N TYR A 156 -9.07 -4.29 -26.96
CA TYR A 156 -7.83 -3.85 -27.62
C TYR A 156 -8.12 -3.09 -28.93
N ASP A 157 -9.15 -3.49 -29.67
CA ASP A 157 -9.52 -2.85 -30.94
C ASP A 157 -10.04 -1.42 -30.75
N ASP A 158 -10.81 -1.18 -29.68
CA ASP A 158 -11.24 0.19 -29.33
C ASP A 158 -10.04 1.04 -28.88
N SER A 159 -9.10 0.40 -28.18
CA SER A 159 -7.79 0.95 -27.80
C SER A 159 -7.02 1.48 -29.00
N LEU A 160 -6.79 0.63 -29.99
CA LEU A 160 -6.09 0.99 -31.21
C LEU A 160 -6.84 2.03 -32.03
N ARG A 161 -8.16 1.90 -32.21
CA ARG A 161 -8.95 2.85 -33.00
C ARG A 161 -8.86 4.27 -32.45
N ALA A 162 -8.95 4.44 -31.13
CA ALA A 162 -8.83 5.77 -30.53
C ALA A 162 -7.43 6.36 -30.66
N ILE A 163 -6.37 5.54 -30.52
CA ILE A 163 -4.99 5.99 -30.73
C ILE A 163 -4.78 6.46 -32.17
N VAL A 164 -5.24 5.65 -33.15
CA VAL A 164 -5.16 5.99 -34.58
C VAL A 164 -5.92 7.27 -34.89
N ASN A 165 -7.12 7.42 -34.34
CA ASN A 165 -7.98 8.58 -34.57
C ASN A 165 -7.62 9.80 -33.69
N ARG A 166 -6.65 9.67 -32.78
CA ARG A 166 -6.30 10.68 -31.76
C ARG A 166 -7.53 11.21 -31.02
N SER A 167 -8.49 10.34 -30.75
CA SER A 167 -9.72 10.70 -30.09
C SER A 167 -9.61 10.54 -28.59
N GLU A 168 -10.39 11.33 -27.85
CA GLU A 168 -10.69 11.00 -26.47
C GLU A 168 -11.48 9.70 -26.40
N ILE A 169 -11.40 9.09 -25.23
CA ILE A 169 -11.94 7.77 -24.96
C ILE A 169 -12.74 7.84 -23.68
N GLU A 170 -14.02 7.51 -23.75
CA GLU A 170 -14.85 7.35 -22.57
C GLU A 170 -14.91 5.89 -22.13
N GLY A 171 -14.73 5.63 -20.83
CA GLY A 171 -14.91 4.30 -20.28
C GLY A 171 -14.64 4.21 -18.78
N PRO A 172 -15.04 3.11 -18.14
CA PRO A 172 -14.74 2.87 -16.74
C PRO A 172 -13.23 2.73 -16.53
N VAL A 173 -12.69 3.54 -15.62
CA VAL A 173 -11.28 3.49 -15.23
C VAL A 173 -11.17 2.71 -13.94
N SER A 174 -10.29 1.72 -13.93
CA SER A 174 -9.94 0.95 -12.74
C SER A 174 -8.54 1.29 -12.25
N CYS A 175 -8.39 1.31 -10.93
CA CYS A 175 -7.10 1.54 -10.29
C CYS A 175 -6.29 0.24 -10.28
N LYS A 176 -5.06 0.26 -10.78
CA LYS A 176 -4.15 -0.88 -10.75
C LYS A 176 -2.90 -0.51 -9.96
N ILE A 177 -2.48 -1.42 -9.08
CA ILE A 177 -1.12 -1.44 -8.56
C ILE A 177 -0.38 -2.56 -9.25
N THR A 178 0.78 -2.25 -9.82
CA THR A 178 1.69 -3.26 -10.37
C THR A 178 2.70 -3.66 -9.27
N ALA A 179 3.05 -4.93 -9.21
CA ALA A 179 4.06 -5.47 -8.31
C ALA A 179 4.92 -6.48 -9.05
N HIS A 180 6.17 -6.65 -8.63
CA HIS A 180 7.05 -7.67 -9.19
C HIS A 180 6.84 -9.01 -8.50
N LEU A 181 6.37 -9.99 -9.26
CA LEU A 181 6.25 -11.40 -8.90
C LEU A 181 7.62 -12.06 -8.88
N THR A 182 8.08 -12.41 -7.69
CA THR A 182 9.25 -13.25 -7.49
C THR A 182 8.80 -14.70 -7.38
N MET A 183 9.13 -15.51 -8.39
CA MET A 183 8.86 -16.96 -8.39
C MET A 183 10.14 -17.79 -8.16
N PRO A 184 10.01 -19.07 -7.77
CA PRO A 184 11.14 -19.98 -7.71
C PRO A 184 11.85 -20.07 -9.06
N THR A 185 13.19 -20.06 -9.06
CA THR A 185 14.06 -19.94 -10.25
C THR A 185 13.85 -21.00 -11.34
N ARG A 186 13.04 -22.03 -11.09
CA ARG A 186 12.83 -23.18 -11.98
C ARG A 186 11.64 -23.02 -12.93
N LEU A 187 10.80 -22.01 -12.73
CA LEU A 187 9.59 -21.76 -13.52
C LEU A 187 9.60 -20.32 -14.00
N LYS A 188 9.18 -20.11 -15.24
CA LYS A 188 9.01 -18.78 -15.82
C LYS A 188 7.60 -18.63 -16.32
N LEU A 189 6.89 -17.62 -15.81
CA LEU A 189 5.59 -17.24 -16.31
C LEU A 189 5.80 -16.50 -17.62
N ILE A 190 5.10 -16.91 -18.67
CA ILE A 190 5.32 -16.39 -20.03
C ILE A 190 4.02 -15.96 -20.72
N GLY A 191 2.87 -16.12 -20.04
CA GLY A 191 1.58 -15.66 -20.53
C GLY A 191 0.49 -15.80 -19.49
N TYR A 192 -0.53 -14.94 -19.60
CA TYR A 192 -1.77 -15.00 -18.83
C TYR A 192 -2.97 -14.70 -19.73
N GLU A 193 -4.01 -15.51 -19.59
CA GLU A 193 -5.28 -15.36 -20.30
C GLU A 193 -6.42 -15.33 -19.29
N ALA A 194 -7.14 -14.21 -19.24
CA ALA A 194 -8.36 -14.10 -18.46
C ALA A 194 -9.47 -14.94 -19.11
N LEU A 195 -10.15 -15.78 -18.33
CA LEU A 195 -11.33 -16.51 -18.80
C LEU A 195 -12.53 -15.56 -18.75
N GLU A 196 -13.04 -15.16 -19.92
CA GLU A 196 -13.97 -14.02 -20.12
C GLU A 196 -15.31 -14.09 -19.39
N GLN A 197 -15.68 -15.23 -18.78
CA GLN A 197 -17.06 -15.44 -18.31
C GLN A 197 -17.31 -15.19 -16.84
N ASP A 198 -16.27 -15.01 -16.03
CA ASP A 198 -16.46 -14.64 -14.65
C ASP A 198 -15.17 -13.97 -14.22
N ASN A 199 -15.26 -12.77 -13.63
CA ASN A 199 -14.17 -12.13 -12.87
C ASN A 199 -13.81 -12.96 -11.61
N SER A 200 -13.86 -14.28 -11.73
CA SER A 200 -13.49 -15.30 -10.80
C SER A 200 -12.03 -15.64 -11.01
N GLU A 201 -11.34 -15.78 -9.90
CA GLU A 201 -10.05 -16.38 -9.54
C GLU A 201 -9.51 -17.57 -10.40
N ARG A 202 -9.69 -17.56 -11.73
CA ARG A 202 -9.41 -18.65 -12.67
C ARG A 202 -8.95 -18.07 -14.00
N GLY A 203 -7.72 -17.55 -14.04
CA GLY A 203 -7.04 -17.30 -15.32
C GLY A 203 -6.28 -18.53 -15.79
N LEU A 204 -5.96 -18.62 -17.07
CA LEU A 204 -4.99 -19.59 -17.57
C LEU A 204 -3.61 -18.94 -17.58
N ILE A 205 -2.63 -19.54 -16.92
CA ILE A 205 -1.23 -19.14 -17.04
C ILE A 205 -0.48 -20.07 -17.97
N SER A 206 0.52 -19.53 -18.65
CA SER A 206 1.51 -20.31 -19.41
C SER A 206 2.85 -20.28 -18.68
N LEU A 207 3.35 -21.45 -18.31
CA LEU A 207 4.62 -21.64 -17.63
C LEU A 207 5.63 -22.34 -18.55
N LEU A 208 6.81 -21.77 -18.71
CA LEU A 208 7.96 -22.44 -19.33
C LEU A 208 8.63 -23.34 -18.28
N THR A 209 8.62 -24.64 -18.53
CA THR A 209 9.26 -25.65 -17.67
C THR A 209 10.75 -25.76 -17.99
N ARG A 210 11.50 -26.47 -17.13
CA ARG A 210 12.93 -26.78 -17.37
C ARG A 210 13.18 -27.61 -18.63
N SER A 211 12.21 -28.44 -19.05
CA SER A 211 12.34 -29.23 -20.29
C SER A 211 12.17 -28.38 -21.54
N GLY A 212 11.85 -27.09 -21.40
CA GLY A 212 11.48 -26.22 -22.52
C GLY A 212 10.04 -26.39 -22.98
N SER A 213 9.25 -27.23 -22.31
CA SER A 213 7.83 -27.39 -22.58
C SER A 213 7.05 -26.19 -22.04
N ILE A 214 5.97 -25.83 -22.73
CA ILE A 214 5.03 -24.82 -22.27
C ILE A 214 3.82 -25.54 -21.69
N ALA A 215 3.55 -25.30 -20.40
CA ALA A 215 2.38 -25.81 -19.71
C ALA A 215 1.38 -24.67 -19.51
N LYS A 216 0.20 -24.81 -20.10
CA LYS A 216 -0.94 -23.91 -19.91
C LYS A 216 -1.88 -24.51 -18.88
N VAL A 217 -2.12 -23.82 -17.78
CA VAL A 217 -2.80 -24.38 -16.61
C VAL A 217 -3.72 -23.35 -15.94
N PRO A 218 -4.91 -23.73 -15.47
CA PRO A 218 -5.73 -22.85 -14.65
C PRO A 218 -5.02 -22.50 -13.34
N LEU A 219 -5.03 -21.21 -13.01
CA LEU A 219 -4.43 -20.63 -11.83
C LEU A 219 -5.52 -20.11 -10.89
N LYS A 220 -5.39 -20.43 -9.60
CA LYS A 220 -6.03 -19.71 -8.50
C LYS A 220 -4.98 -19.05 -7.62
N VAL A 221 -5.26 -17.84 -7.17
CA VAL A 221 -4.35 -17.04 -6.34
C VAL A 221 -4.86 -17.02 -4.92
N HIS A 222 -3.99 -17.32 -3.97
CA HIS A 222 -4.26 -17.21 -2.53
C HIS A 222 -3.12 -16.44 -1.86
N PHE A 223 -3.43 -15.44 -1.04
CA PHE A 223 -2.40 -14.71 -0.29
C PHE A 223 -2.18 -15.33 1.09
N ASP A 224 -1.02 -15.14 1.70
CA ASP A 224 -0.85 -15.46 3.13
C ASP A 224 -1.56 -14.43 4.02
N ASP A 225 -1.70 -13.20 3.52
CA ASP A 225 -2.32 -12.09 4.25
C ASP A 225 -3.86 -12.24 4.28
N PRO A 226 -4.46 -12.30 5.48
CA PRO A 226 -5.89 -12.54 5.63
C PRO A 226 -6.75 -11.35 5.16
N ASP A 227 -6.23 -10.12 5.20
CA ASP A 227 -6.96 -8.95 4.71
C ASP A 227 -6.99 -8.94 3.18
N LEU A 228 -5.88 -9.26 2.50
CA LEU A 228 -5.87 -9.45 1.04
C LEU A 228 -6.83 -10.55 0.58
N ASN A 229 -6.81 -11.69 1.24
CA ASN A 229 -7.76 -12.77 0.95
C ASN A 229 -9.21 -12.34 1.14
N ARG A 230 -9.52 -11.58 2.20
CA ARG A 230 -10.86 -11.06 2.43
C ARG A 230 -11.29 -10.13 1.30
N HIS A 231 -10.41 -9.24 0.86
CA HIS A 231 -10.67 -8.34 -0.26
C HIS A 231 -10.88 -9.08 -1.60
N MET A 232 -10.12 -10.15 -1.85
CA MET A 232 -10.30 -11.03 -3.02
C MET A 232 -11.67 -11.72 -2.97
N GLN A 233 -12.03 -12.32 -1.82
CA GLN A 233 -13.31 -13.01 -1.62
C GLN A 233 -14.52 -12.08 -1.76
N GLN A 234 -14.39 -10.85 -1.24
CA GLN A 234 -15.41 -9.80 -1.36
C GLN A 234 -15.43 -9.14 -2.74
N LYS A 235 -14.53 -9.54 -3.65
CA LYS A 235 -14.35 -8.96 -4.99
C LYS A 235 -14.07 -7.45 -4.98
N THR A 236 -13.58 -6.92 -3.86
CA THR A 236 -13.17 -5.50 -3.77
C THR A 236 -11.81 -5.27 -4.42
N ILE A 237 -11.00 -6.33 -4.50
CA ILE A 237 -9.81 -6.38 -5.34
C ILE A 237 -9.85 -7.64 -6.21
N GLN A 238 -9.05 -7.61 -7.26
CA GLN A 238 -8.73 -8.77 -8.07
C GLN A 238 -7.23 -8.76 -8.32
N ALA A 239 -6.61 -9.94 -8.43
CA ALA A 239 -5.17 -10.04 -8.56
C ALA A 239 -4.78 -11.07 -9.63
N TRP A 240 -3.93 -10.66 -10.56
CA TRP A 240 -3.52 -11.50 -11.70
C TRP A 240 -2.16 -11.06 -12.25
N PRO A 241 -1.41 -11.93 -12.94
CA PRO A 241 -0.21 -11.52 -13.64
C PRO A 241 -0.49 -10.40 -14.66
N SER A 242 0.23 -9.29 -14.55
CA SER A 242 0.11 -8.13 -15.43
C SER A 242 0.77 -8.47 -16.77
N SER A 243 0.01 -9.12 -17.66
CA SER A 243 0.24 -8.97 -19.08
C SER A 243 -0.98 -8.27 -19.66
N SER A 244 -0.75 -7.34 -20.59
CA SER A 244 -1.73 -7.11 -21.65
C SER A 244 -2.25 -8.48 -22.10
N LYS A 245 -3.55 -8.63 -22.38
CA LYS A 245 -4.17 -9.89 -22.82
C LYS A 245 -3.43 -10.44 -24.06
N SER A 246 -2.29 -11.08 -23.87
CA SER A 246 -1.48 -11.69 -24.91
C SER A 246 -1.93 -13.13 -24.91
N THR A 247 -2.78 -13.46 -25.87
CA THR A 247 -3.23 -14.83 -26.13
C THR A 247 -2.08 -15.73 -26.61
N GLN A 248 -0.87 -15.17 -26.82
CA GLN A 248 0.32 -15.88 -27.23
C GLN A 248 1.42 -15.77 -26.17
N PRO A 249 1.98 -16.90 -25.71
CA PRO A 249 3.13 -16.88 -24.81
C PRO A 249 4.34 -16.20 -25.46
N ALA A 250 4.93 -15.23 -24.77
CA ALA A 250 6.16 -14.57 -25.22
C ALA A 250 7.39 -15.25 -24.58
N PRO A 251 8.55 -15.32 -25.24
CA PRO A 251 9.76 -15.91 -24.66
C PRO A 251 10.37 -15.08 -23.51
N VAL A 252 9.74 -13.97 -23.13
CA VAL A 252 10.17 -13.07 -22.05
C VAL A 252 9.39 -13.42 -20.79
N PRO A 253 10.05 -13.70 -19.65
CA PRO A 253 9.36 -13.90 -18.38
C PRO A 253 8.52 -12.68 -18.02
N LEU A 254 7.27 -12.92 -17.67
CA LEU A 254 6.40 -11.97 -17.00
C LEU A 254 6.73 -11.99 -15.51
N ASP A 255 7.26 -10.89 -15.03
CA ASP A 255 7.48 -10.64 -13.61
C ASP A 255 6.51 -9.61 -13.06
N GLU A 256 5.62 -9.02 -13.84
CA GLU A 256 4.63 -8.08 -13.34
C GLU A 256 3.34 -8.78 -12.89
N PHE A 257 2.75 -8.29 -11.80
CA PHE A 257 1.51 -8.75 -11.20
C PHE A 257 0.63 -7.55 -10.89
N ALA A 258 -0.59 -7.56 -11.40
CA ALA A 258 -1.58 -6.52 -11.21
C ALA A 258 -2.48 -6.85 -10.02
N ILE A 259 -2.67 -5.87 -9.13
CA ILE A 259 -3.78 -5.84 -8.18
C ILE A 259 -4.72 -4.73 -8.61
N VAL A 260 -5.92 -5.08 -9.08
CA VAL A 260 -6.92 -4.14 -9.55
C VAL A 260 -7.96 -3.88 -8.46
N ILE A 261 -8.12 -2.59 -8.18
CA ILE A 261 -8.85 -2.04 -7.03
C ILE A 261 -10.10 -1.34 -7.57
N GLY A 262 -10.94 -2.09 -8.29
CA GLY A 262 -12.22 -1.66 -8.84
C GLY A 262 -12.19 -0.37 -9.67
N SER A 263 -13.37 0.10 -10.10
CA SER A 263 -13.50 1.30 -10.92
C SER A 263 -13.68 2.59 -10.11
N ILE A 264 -13.09 3.70 -10.56
CA ILE A 264 -13.38 5.09 -10.11
C ILE A 264 -14.48 5.75 -10.96
N GLY A 265 -15.26 4.94 -11.67
CA GLY A 265 -16.34 5.40 -12.55
C GLY A 265 -15.88 5.62 -13.98
N VAL A 266 -16.82 6.10 -14.79
CA VAL A 266 -16.59 6.44 -16.19
C VAL A 266 -15.78 7.73 -16.26
N GLN A 267 -14.65 7.66 -16.95
CA GLN A 267 -13.79 8.81 -17.23
C GLN A 267 -13.63 8.94 -18.73
N THR A 268 -13.52 10.18 -19.20
CA THR A 268 -13.05 10.44 -20.55
C THR A 268 -11.54 10.63 -20.47
N LEU A 269 -10.72 9.92 -21.26
CA LEU A 269 -9.25 9.99 -21.25
C LEU A 269 -8.74 10.25 -22.66
N THR A 270 -7.66 11.01 -22.78
CA THR A 270 -6.95 11.10 -24.05
C THR A 270 -6.34 9.73 -24.39
N SER A 271 -6.26 9.41 -25.68
CA SER A 271 -5.66 8.14 -26.15
C SER A 271 -4.17 7.99 -25.80
N ALA A 272 -3.53 9.06 -25.34
CA ALA A 272 -2.15 9.09 -24.90
C ALA A 272 -2.09 9.41 -23.40
N LEU A 273 -2.48 8.44 -22.55
CA LEU A 273 -2.55 8.56 -21.09
C LEU A 273 -1.37 9.26 -20.40
N PRO A 274 -0.09 9.06 -20.81
CA PRO A 274 1.04 9.78 -20.22
C PRO A 274 0.98 11.30 -20.37
N PHE A 275 0.17 11.82 -21.29
CA PHE A 275 0.00 13.23 -21.60
C PHE A 275 -1.39 13.77 -21.21
N ASP A 276 -2.22 12.97 -20.53
CA ASP A 276 -3.51 13.45 -20.04
C ASP A 276 -3.29 14.41 -18.86
N THR A 277 -3.76 15.65 -19.01
CA THR A 277 -3.60 16.69 -17.98
C THR A 277 -4.30 16.37 -16.65
N ARG A 278 -5.24 15.42 -16.65
CA ARG A 278 -5.97 14.99 -15.44
C ARG A 278 -5.34 13.79 -14.75
N LYS A 279 -4.18 13.31 -15.23
CA LYS A 279 -3.49 12.15 -14.65
C LYS A 279 -3.34 12.27 -13.12
N ASP A 280 -2.93 13.44 -12.63
CA ASP A 280 -2.71 13.67 -11.20
C ASP A 280 -4.01 13.60 -10.39
N GLU A 281 -5.12 14.11 -10.93
CA GLU A 281 -6.45 14.05 -10.31
C GLU A 281 -6.97 12.61 -10.23
N LEU A 282 -6.86 11.88 -11.34
CA LEU A 282 -7.28 10.47 -11.42
C LEU A 282 -6.42 9.58 -10.52
N GLN A 283 -5.12 9.86 -10.43
CA GLN A 283 -4.23 9.21 -9.48
C GLN A 283 -4.66 9.49 -8.04
N ALA A 284 -4.99 10.73 -7.68
CA ALA A 284 -5.47 11.06 -6.34
C ALA A 284 -6.77 10.32 -5.99
N LEU A 285 -7.71 10.19 -6.93
CA LEU A 285 -8.95 9.40 -6.74
C LEU A 285 -8.65 7.93 -6.48
N CYS A 286 -7.69 7.36 -7.20
CA CYS A 286 -7.26 5.99 -6.97
C CYS A 286 -6.53 5.81 -5.64
N GLU A 287 -5.63 6.72 -5.28
CA GLU A 287 -4.99 6.72 -3.95
C GLU A 287 -6.02 6.75 -2.82
N GLN A 288 -7.06 7.59 -2.95
CA GLN A 288 -8.16 7.65 -1.99
C GLN A 288 -8.92 6.32 -1.91
N LYS A 289 -9.22 5.69 -3.06
CA LYS A 289 -9.91 4.40 -3.10
C LYS A 289 -9.08 3.30 -2.43
N MET A 290 -7.78 3.27 -2.68
CA MET A 290 -6.85 2.31 -2.05
C MET A 290 -6.73 2.52 -0.54
N GLN A 291 -6.65 3.78 -0.09
CA GLN A 291 -6.66 4.10 1.34
C GLN A 291 -7.96 3.63 2.02
N THR A 292 -9.09 3.68 1.32
CA THR A 292 -10.39 3.20 1.83
C THR A 292 -10.44 1.68 2.00
N LEU A 293 -9.64 0.91 1.24
CA LEU A 293 -9.51 -0.53 1.47
C LEU A 293 -8.78 -0.83 2.79
N GLY A 294 -7.93 0.08 3.26
CA GLY A 294 -7.17 -0.11 4.49
C GLY A 294 -5.95 -1.01 4.29
N ARG A 295 -5.64 -1.80 5.32
CA ARG A 295 -4.48 -2.69 5.32
C ARG A 295 -4.70 -3.88 4.37
N PRO A 296 -3.65 -4.34 3.65
CA PRO A 296 -2.26 -3.88 3.76
C PRO A 296 -1.88 -2.73 2.81
N PHE A 297 -2.81 -2.18 2.02
CA PHE A 297 -2.51 -1.12 1.06
C PHE A 297 -2.01 0.17 1.71
N THR A 298 -2.60 0.55 2.85
CA THR A 298 -2.18 1.71 3.65
C THR A 298 -0.78 1.57 4.25
N PHE A 299 -0.21 0.34 4.29
CA PHE A 299 1.20 0.17 4.64
C PHE A 299 2.14 0.66 3.56
N GLN A 300 1.69 0.78 2.31
CA GLN A 300 2.50 1.16 1.14
C GLN A 300 2.11 2.51 0.53
N ILE A 301 0.88 2.97 0.74
CA ILE A 301 0.31 4.12 0.03
C ILE A 301 -0.34 5.10 1.02
N GLY A 302 -0.27 6.38 0.69
CA GLY A 302 -0.92 7.46 1.42
C GLY A 302 -0.11 7.99 2.60
N ARG A 303 -0.71 8.95 3.30
CA ARG A 303 -0.11 9.62 4.47
C ARG A 303 -0.92 9.30 5.71
N THR A 304 -0.76 8.09 6.22
CA THR A 304 -1.55 7.55 7.34
C THR A 304 -0.63 6.99 8.43
N LEU A 305 -1.20 6.73 9.61
CA LEU A 305 -0.50 6.08 10.72
C LEU A 305 0.10 4.72 10.31
N ASP A 306 -0.48 4.00 9.35
CA ASP A 306 0.03 2.73 8.85
C ASP A 306 1.41 2.83 8.16
N ARG A 307 1.86 4.05 7.81
CA ARG A 307 3.23 4.30 7.33
C ARG A 307 4.28 4.24 8.46
N LEU A 308 3.85 4.07 9.72
CA LEU A 308 4.72 3.88 10.88
C LEU A 308 5.47 2.56 10.78
N THR A 309 6.78 2.62 10.93
CA THR A 309 7.68 1.45 10.83
C THR A 309 8.25 1.03 12.18
N ARG A 310 8.44 1.99 13.09
CA ARG A 310 9.02 1.76 14.42
C ARG A 310 8.57 2.83 15.41
N VAL A 311 8.50 2.46 16.68
CA VAL A 311 8.34 3.38 17.81
C VAL A 311 9.41 3.13 18.86
N ASP A 312 10.03 4.20 19.34
CA ASP A 312 10.94 4.17 20.48
C ASP A 312 10.28 4.89 21.66
N TYR A 313 10.06 4.20 22.77
CA TYR A 313 9.48 4.75 23.99
C TYR A 313 10.58 5.25 24.93
N ARG A 314 10.29 6.29 25.71
CA ARG A 314 11.17 6.80 26.77
C ARG A 314 10.58 6.58 28.16
#